data_AF-A0A822B1Y1-F1
#
_entry.id   AF-A0A822B1Y1-F1
#
_cell.length_a   1.000
_cell.length_b   1.000
_cell.length_c   1.000
_cell.angle_alpha   90.00
_cell.angle_beta   90.00
_cell.angle_gamma   90.00
#
_symmetry.space_group_name_H-M   'P 1'
#
loop_
_entity.id
_entity.type
_entity.pdbx_description
1 polymer ?
#
loop_
_entity_poly.entity_id
_entity_poly.type
_entity_poly.pdbx_seq_one_letter_code
_entity_poly.pdbx_strand_id
1 'polypeptide(L)' 'VSPPNEHALIDGRPWWQRYQPVSYKLQSRSGTEAEFIDMVDRCNKAGVR' A
#
# COMPACT_ATOMS: atom_id res chain seq x y z
N VAL A 1 -8.30 -2.15 1.48
CA VAL A 1 -6.86 -1.94 1.74
C VAL A 1 -6.60 -0.43 1.86
N SER A 2 -5.71 0.06 2.73
CA SER A 2 -5.34 1.49 2.68
C SER A 2 -4.39 1.78 1.51
N PRO A 3 -4.17 3.06 1.12
CA PRO A 3 -3.49 3.41 -0.12
C PRO A 3 -2.13 2.71 -0.29
N PRO A 4 -1.91 1.94 -1.36
CA PRO A 4 -0.69 1.16 -1.60
C PRO A 4 0.37 1.93 -2.40
N ASN A 5 0.02 3.09 -2.95
CA ASN A 5 0.93 3.95 -3.69
C ASN A 5 1.91 4.69 -2.75
N GLU A 6 3.01 5.16 -3.33
CA GLU A 6 3.98 6.00 -2.65
C GLU A 6 3.33 7.29 -2.14
N HIS A 7 3.60 7.59 -0.88
CA HIS A 7 2.99 8.69 -0.15
C HIS A 7 4.03 9.46 0.66
N ALA A 8 3.69 10.67 1.08
CA ALA A 8 4.56 11.50 1.89
C ALA A 8 4.99 10.77 3.18
N LEU A 9 6.23 11.02 3.59
CA LEU A 9 6.76 10.58 4.88
C LEU A 9 6.74 11.78 5.83
N ILE A 10 5.91 11.66 6.87
CA ILE A 10 5.70 12.73 7.85
C ILE A 10 6.19 12.24 9.20
N ASP A 11 6.92 13.10 9.90
CA ASP A 11 7.43 12.81 11.25
C ASP A 11 6.30 12.39 12.20
N GLY A 12 6.58 11.42 13.06
CA GLY A 12 5.56 10.78 13.90
C GLY A 12 4.68 9.76 13.16
N ARG A 13 4.85 9.59 11.85
CA ARG A 13 4.17 8.59 11.00
C ARG A 13 2.65 8.51 11.23
N PRO A 14 1.92 9.64 11.16
CA PRO A 14 0.46 9.62 11.29
C PRO A 14 -0.19 8.77 10.21
N TRP A 15 -1.38 8.22 10.48
CA TRP A 15 -2.08 7.33 9.55
C TRP A 15 -2.48 8.04 8.25
N TRP A 16 -2.84 9.33 8.35
CA TRP A 16 -3.34 10.12 7.23
C TRP A 16 -2.25 10.48 6.21
N GLN A 17 -0.97 10.27 6.51
CA GLN A 17 0.13 10.50 5.56
C GLN A 17 -0.06 9.70 4.26
N ARG A 18 -0.73 8.54 4.36
CA ARG A 18 -1.02 7.64 3.21
C ARG A 18 -1.91 8.27 2.15
N TYR A 19 -2.65 9.32 2.51
CA TYR A 19 -3.57 10.01 1.61
C TYR A 19 -2.92 11.23 0.92
N GLN A 20 -1.60 11.41 1.07
CA GLN A 20 -0.82 12.40 0.35
C GLN A 20 0.09 11.70 -0.68
N PRO A 21 -0.43 11.36 -1.87
CA PRO A 21 0.32 10.64 -2.89
C PRO A 21 1.50 11.47 -3.41
N VAL A 22 2.66 10.84 -3.54
CA VAL A 22 3.87 11.43 -4.15
C VAL A 22 4.08 10.88 -5.55
N SER A 23 3.81 9.60 -5.75
CA SER A 23 3.84 8.96 -7.06
C SER A 23 2.87 7.77 -7.13
N TYR A 24 2.75 7.18 -8.33
CA TYR A 24 1.95 5.97 -8.55
C TYR A 24 2.76 4.67 -8.38
N LYS A 25 4.02 4.75 -7.90
CA LYS A 25 4.79 3.54 -7.58
C LYS A 25 4.10 2.79 -6.43
N LEU A 26 4.02 1.47 -6.53
CA LEU A 26 3.38 0.61 -5.54
C LEU A 26 4.35 0.25 -4.41
N GLN A 27 4.84 1.28 -3.73
CA GLN A 27 5.70 1.15 -2.56
C GLN A 27 5.17 2.05 -1.47
N SER A 28 4.67 1.46 -0.38
CA SER A 28 4.02 2.21 0.70
C SER A 28 4.44 1.68 2.08
N ARG A 29 3.90 2.30 3.13
CA ARG A 29 4.03 1.80 4.51
C ARG A 29 3.57 0.34 4.67
N SER A 30 2.67 -0.15 3.82
CA SER A 30 2.15 -1.53 3.89
C SER A 30 3.05 -2.56 3.22
N GLY A 31 4.10 -2.16 2.50
CA GLY A 31 5.01 -3.08 1.82
C GLY A 31 5.40 -2.61 0.42
N THR A 32 6.07 -3.51 -0.27
CA THR A 32 6.56 -3.41 -1.65
C THR A 32 5.51 -3.87 -2.65
N GLU A 33 5.77 -3.61 -3.94
CA GLU A 33 4.92 -4.06 -5.04
C GLU A 33 4.78 -5.58 -5.07
N ALA A 34 5.88 -6.31 -4.84
CA ALA A 34 5.88 -7.77 -4.81
C ALA A 34 5.00 -8.32 -3.67
N GLU A 35 5.04 -7.72 -2.49
CA GLU A 35 4.18 -8.09 -1.35
C GLU A 35 2.71 -7.76 -1.61
N PHE A 36 2.44 -6.66 -2.31
CA PHE A 36 1.08 -6.31 -2.73
C PHE A 36 0.52 -7.32 -3.74
N ILE A 37 1.33 -7.74 -4.73
CA ILE A 37 0.96 -8.79 -5.69
C ILE A 37 0.66 -10.11 -4.96
N ASP A 38 1.55 -10.55 -4.06
CA ASP A 38 1.34 -11.77 -3.27
C ASP A 38 0.04 -11.70 -2.43
N MET A 39 -0.23 -10.55 -1.80
CA MET A 39 -1.48 -10.33 -1.05
C MET A 39 -2.70 -10.49 -1.96
N VAL A 40 -2.71 -9.81 -3.11
CA VAL A 40 -3.81 -9.88 -4.09
C VAL A 40 -4.01 -11.31 -4.58
N ASP A 41 -2.93 -12.01 -4.92
CA ASP A 41 -2.98 -13.39 -5.39
C ASP A 41 -3.55 -14.35 -4.34
N ARG A 42 -3.11 -14.22 -3.08
CA ARG A 42 -3.63 -15.04 -1.98
C ARG A 42 -5.11 -14.77 -1.72
N CYS A 43 -5.53 -13.50 -1.70
CA CYS A 43 -6.95 -13.13 -1.54
C CYS A 43 -7.80 -13.68 -2.68
N ASN A 44 -7.35 -13.50 -3.93
CA ASN A 44 -8.05 -13.99 -5.11
C ASN A 44 -8.20 -15.53 -5.11
N LYS A 45 -7.14 -16.27 -4.72
CA LYS A 45 -7.19 -17.74 -4.57
C LYS A 45 -8.22 -18.20 -3.53
N ALA A 46 -8.45 -17.39 -2.49
CA ALA A 46 -9.47 -17.63 -1.49
C ALA A 46 -10.87 -17.11 -1.89
N GLY A 47 -11.03 -16.51 -3.07
CA GLY A 47 -12.28 -15.91 -3.53
C GLY A 47 -12.63 -14.56 -2.88
N VAL A 48 -11.67 -13.90 -2.22
CA VAL A 48 -11.82 -12.59 -1.58
C VAL A 48 -11.34 -11.49 -2.53
N ARG A 49 -12.11 -10.39 -2.64
CA ARG A 49 -11.80 -9.23 -3.49
C ARG A 49 -12.00 -7.91 -2.75
#